data_AF-A0A9X8VH39-F1
#
_entry.id   AF-A0A9X8VH39-F1
#
_cell.length_a   1.000
_cell.length_b   1.000
_cell.length_c   1.000
_cell.angle_alpha   90.00
_cell.angle_beta   90.00
_cell.angle_gamma   90.00
#
_symmetry.space_group_name_H-M   'P 1'
#
loop_
_entity.id
_entity.type
_entity.pdbx_description
1 polymer ?
#
loop_
_entity_poly.entity_id
_entity_poly.type
_entity_poly.pdbx_seq_one_letter_code
_entity_poly.pdbx_strand_id
1 'polypeptide(L)'
;MHRPFRYTLLASSLWFSCGALAQPAGDLPLMPWPQQVEVTQPAGKLILDHRLSLSLQGDELGDALPRWRQRIELQTGWTLAPREEANGAAIRVVIKERVAAQPLPDSDESYRLAVTPQGATLTANTRFGALRG
;
A
#
# COMPACT_ATOMS: atom_id res chain seq x y z
N MET A 1 30.05 22.43 -50.73
CA MET A 1 30.24 21.24 -49.86
C MET A 1 29.64 21.54 -48.50
N HIS A 2 28.35 21.21 -48.28
CA HIS A 2 27.63 21.53 -47.04
C HIS A 2 27.65 20.34 -46.07
N ARG A 3 28.07 20.61 -44.83
CA ARG A 3 28.40 19.65 -43.77
C ARG A 3 27.14 18.91 -43.25
N PRO A 4 27.06 17.57 -43.33
CA PRO A 4 25.94 16.80 -42.77
C PRO A 4 26.20 16.44 -41.30
N PHE A 5 26.54 17.42 -40.45
CA PHE A 5 26.95 17.15 -39.06
C PHE A 5 25.86 17.46 -38.03
N ARG A 6 24.73 18.04 -38.43
CA ARG A 6 23.66 18.48 -37.51
C ARG A 6 22.58 17.42 -37.25
N TYR A 7 22.39 16.47 -38.16
CA TYR A 7 21.34 15.45 -38.06
C TYR A 7 21.79 14.19 -37.31
N THR A 8 23.09 13.98 -37.13
CA THR A 8 23.63 12.83 -36.38
C THR A 8 23.51 13.00 -34.86
N LEU A 9 23.43 14.23 -34.34
CA LEU A 9 23.28 14.50 -32.90
C LEU A 9 21.85 14.27 -32.38
N LEU A 10 20.84 14.38 -33.24
CA LEU A 10 19.44 14.17 -32.87
C LEU A 10 19.06 12.68 -32.89
N ALA A 11 19.75 11.88 -33.72
CA ALA A 11 19.56 10.43 -33.76
C ALA A 11 20.18 9.71 -32.55
N SER A 12 21.24 10.26 -31.94
CA SER A 12 21.92 9.63 -30.80
C SER A 12 21.24 9.87 -29.45
N SER A 13 20.38 10.88 -29.31
CA SER A 13 19.67 11.16 -28.05
C SER A 13 18.49 10.24 -27.76
N LEU A 14 17.89 9.60 -28.78
CA LEU A 14 16.79 8.65 -28.57
C LEU A 14 17.25 7.31 -27.99
N TRP A 15 18.53 6.93 -28.16
CA TRP A 15 19.04 5.63 -27.72
C TRP A 15 19.38 5.55 -26.22
N PHE A 16 19.37 6.67 -25.50
CA PHE A 16 19.62 6.71 -24.06
C PHE A 16 18.35 6.88 -23.22
N SER A 17 17.20 6.46 -23.74
CA SER A 17 16.01 6.23 -22.91
C SER A 17 16.24 4.93 -22.13
N CYS A 18 16.89 5.07 -20.98
CA CYS A 18 17.06 4.03 -19.98
C CYS A 18 15.66 3.58 -19.54
N GLY A 19 15.17 2.47 -20.12
CA GLY A 19 13.96 1.83 -19.66
C GLY A 19 14.17 1.38 -18.22
N ALA A 20 13.55 2.07 -17.26
CA ALA A 20 13.38 1.52 -15.93
C ALA A 20 12.59 0.21 -16.09
N LEU A 21 13.30 -0.92 -16.01
CA LEU A 21 12.67 -2.23 -16.09
C LEU A 21 11.75 -2.35 -14.87
N ALA A 22 10.44 -2.36 -15.12
CA ALA A 22 9.45 -2.71 -14.12
C ALA A 22 9.76 -4.14 -13.67
N GLN A 23 10.29 -4.27 -12.45
CA GLN A 23 10.55 -5.58 -11.87
C GLN A 23 9.19 -6.25 -11.59
N PRO A 24 8.98 -7.50 -12.02
CA PRO A 24 7.73 -8.19 -11.72
C PRO A 24 7.59 -8.29 -10.20
N ALA A 25 6.47 -7.82 -9.66
CA ALA A 25 6.18 -7.82 -8.23
C ALA A 25 6.01 -9.23 -7.61
N GLY A 26 6.42 -10.28 -8.33
CA GLY A 26 6.19 -11.68 -7.96
C GLY A 26 4.74 -12.12 -8.09
N ASP A 27 4.46 -13.34 -7.64
CA ASP A 27 3.13 -13.95 -7.60
C ASP A 27 2.38 -13.51 -6.33
N LEU A 28 2.06 -12.21 -6.24
CA LEU A 28 1.25 -11.66 -5.17
C LEU A 28 -0.23 -11.88 -5.51
N PRO A 29 -1.05 -12.56 -4.67
CA PRO A 29 -2.45 -12.85 -4.99
C PRO A 29 -3.35 -11.61 -4.76
N LEU A 30 -3.11 -10.54 -5.51
CA LEU A 30 -3.82 -9.27 -5.40
C LEU A 30 -4.89 -9.17 -6.49
N MET A 31 -6.12 -8.84 -6.09
CA MET A 31 -7.22 -8.58 -7.03
C MET A 31 -8.14 -7.49 -6.49
N PRO A 32 -8.48 -6.45 -7.28
CA PRO A 32 -7.82 -6.06 -8.53
C PRO A 32 -6.34 -5.70 -8.31
N TRP A 33 -5.54 -5.74 -9.37
CA TRP A 33 -4.13 -5.38 -9.26
C TRP A 33 -3.98 -3.88 -8.95
N PRO A 34 -3.17 -3.47 -7.96
CA PRO A 34 -2.91 -2.06 -7.69
C PRO A 34 -2.22 -1.38 -8.87
N GLN A 35 -2.36 -0.06 -8.97
CA GLN A 35 -1.73 0.74 -10.03
C GLN A 35 -0.20 0.59 -10.06
N GLN A 36 0.44 0.43 -8.90
CA GLN A 36 1.88 0.26 -8.75
C GLN A 36 2.17 -0.68 -7.59
N VAL A 37 3.07 -1.64 -7.82
CA VAL A 37 3.56 -2.56 -6.79
C VAL A 37 5.08 -2.64 -6.93
N GLU A 38 5.78 -2.40 -5.82
CA GLU A 38 7.23 -2.48 -5.74
C GLU A 38 7.62 -3.45 -4.62
N VAL A 39 8.50 -4.38 -4.94
CA VAL A 39 9.02 -5.37 -3.98
C VAL A 39 10.54 -5.21 -3.91
N THR A 40 11.06 -4.89 -2.72
CA THR A 40 12.51 -4.81 -2.50
C THR A 40 13.16 -6.17 -2.68
N GLN A 41 14.38 -6.20 -3.24
CA GLN A 41 15.18 -7.42 -3.35
C GLN A 41 16.42 -7.32 -2.44
N PRO A 42 16.63 -8.27 -1.50
CA PRO A 42 15.78 -9.42 -1.21
C PRO A 42 14.45 -9.02 -0.56
N ALA A 43 13.40 -9.80 -0.81
CA ALA A 43 12.09 -9.56 -0.23
C ALA A 43 12.11 -9.77 1.29
N GLY A 44 11.86 -8.70 2.03
CA GLY A 44 11.60 -8.79 3.47
C GLY A 44 10.24 -9.43 3.77
N LYS A 45 10.05 -9.88 5.01
CA LYS A 45 8.76 -10.43 5.48
C LYS A 45 8.34 -9.70 6.77
N LEU A 46 7.07 -9.37 6.85
CA LEU A 46 6.43 -8.96 8.10
C LEU A 46 5.95 -10.22 8.81
N ILE A 47 6.46 -10.47 10.01
CA ILE A 47 6.04 -11.60 10.84
C ILE A 47 4.87 -11.13 11.71
N LEU A 48 3.73 -11.78 11.55
CA LEU A 48 2.54 -11.55 12.36
C LEU A 48 2.48 -12.57 13.50
N ASP A 49 1.96 -12.14 14.64
CA ASP A 49 1.66 -12.99 15.79
C ASP A 49 0.36 -12.53 16.48
N HIS A 50 -0.04 -13.21 17.56
CA HIS A 50 -1.24 -12.85 18.32
C HIS A 50 -1.15 -11.47 19.00
N ARG A 51 0.03 -10.84 19.06
CA ARG A 51 0.28 -9.54 19.70
C ARG A 51 0.21 -8.39 18.69
N LEU A 52 -0.30 -8.65 17.47
CA LEU A 52 -0.51 -7.67 16.41
C LEU A 52 -1.23 -6.41 16.93
N SER A 53 -0.61 -5.26 16.70
CA SER A 53 -1.17 -3.96 17.05
C SER A 53 -1.83 -3.30 15.85
N LEU A 54 -3.10 -2.90 15.97
CA LEU A 54 -3.86 -2.20 14.94
C LEU A 54 -4.19 -0.78 15.41
N SER A 55 -3.72 0.23 14.66
CA SER A 55 -3.92 1.65 14.98
C SER A 55 -4.57 2.40 13.82
N LEU A 56 -5.43 3.38 14.15
CA LEU A 56 -6.14 4.23 13.21
C LEU A 56 -5.91 5.69 13.62
N GLN A 57 -5.62 6.55 12.64
CA GLN A 57 -5.44 7.99 12.82
C GLN A 57 -6.22 8.75 11.74
N GLY A 58 -6.86 9.85 12.13
CA GLY A 58 -7.57 10.75 11.24
C GLY A 58 -9.08 10.56 11.31
N ASP A 59 -9.67 10.00 10.26
CA ASP A 59 -11.11 9.70 10.20
C ASP A 59 -11.46 8.36 10.87
N GLU A 60 -12.74 8.15 11.13
CA GLU A 60 -13.27 6.93 11.72
C GLU A 60 -13.72 5.94 10.64
N LEU A 61 -13.47 4.66 10.90
CA LEU A 61 -13.84 3.55 10.01
C LEU A 61 -15.08 2.78 10.47
N GLY A 62 -15.81 3.31 11.46
CA GLY A 62 -16.93 2.60 12.11
C GLY A 62 -16.53 1.19 12.53
N ASP A 63 -17.35 0.21 12.16
CA ASP A 63 -17.14 -1.20 12.52
C ASP A 63 -16.08 -1.92 11.66
N ALA A 64 -15.43 -1.25 10.71
CA ALA A 64 -14.44 -1.92 9.85
C ALA A 64 -13.22 -2.40 10.62
N LEU A 65 -12.76 -1.65 11.63
CA LEU A 65 -11.61 -2.03 12.43
C LEU A 65 -11.88 -3.30 13.27
N PRO A 66 -12.99 -3.40 14.03
CA PRO A 66 -13.40 -4.66 14.66
C PRO A 66 -13.56 -5.83 13.68
N ARG A 67 -14.24 -5.62 12.54
CA ARG A 67 -14.43 -6.67 11.52
C ARG A 67 -13.11 -7.17 10.95
N TRP A 68 -12.16 -6.26 10.74
CA TRP A 68 -10.85 -6.63 10.22
C TRP A 68 -10.06 -7.46 11.23
N ARG A 69 -10.07 -7.06 12.50
CA ARG A 69 -9.47 -7.83 13.59
C ARG A 69 -10.06 -9.25 13.65
N GLN A 70 -11.39 -9.36 13.65
CA GLN A 70 -12.08 -10.65 13.63
C GLN A 70 -11.71 -11.49 12.40
N ARG A 71 -11.57 -10.87 11.22
CA ARG A 71 -11.13 -11.58 10.01
C ARG A 71 -9.72 -12.15 10.15
N ILE A 72 -8.79 -11.41 10.77
CA ILE A 72 -7.43 -11.90 11.03
C ILE A 72 -7.48 -13.10 11.99
N GLU A 73 -8.24 -13.01 13.07
CA GLU A 73 -8.44 -14.12 14.02
C GLU A 73 -8.99 -15.37 13.31
N LEU A 74 -10.00 -15.22 12.44
CA LEU A 74 -10.57 -16.34 11.67
C LEU A 74 -9.60 -16.93 10.64
N GLN A 75 -8.79 -16.09 9.98
CA GLN A 75 -7.83 -16.55 8.96
C GLN A 75 -6.58 -17.21 9.57
N THR A 76 -6.17 -16.77 10.77
CA THR A 76 -4.95 -17.26 11.43
C THR A 76 -5.23 -18.32 12.49
N GLY A 77 -6.47 -18.39 13.01
CA GLY A 77 -6.84 -19.22 14.15
C GLY A 77 -6.38 -18.67 15.51
N TRP A 78 -5.81 -17.46 15.55
CA TRP A 78 -5.37 -16.83 16.79
C TRP A 78 -6.50 -16.05 17.45
N THR A 79 -6.43 -15.91 18.78
CA THR A 79 -7.13 -14.84 19.51
C THR A 79 -6.14 -13.69 19.66
N LEU A 80 -6.43 -12.53 19.08
CA LEU A 80 -5.50 -11.40 19.14
C LEU A 80 -5.50 -10.82 20.57
N ALA A 81 -4.37 -10.29 21.03
CA ALA A 81 -4.28 -9.60 22.30
C ALA A 81 -5.17 -8.34 22.30
N PRO A 82 -5.74 -7.92 23.44
CA PRO A 82 -6.38 -6.61 23.56
C PRO A 82 -5.45 -5.48 23.09
N ARG A 83 -6.02 -4.36 22.63
CA ARG A 83 -5.23 -3.26 22.03
C ARG A 83 -4.18 -2.73 23.01
N GLU A 84 -4.50 -2.67 24.30
CA GLU A 84 -3.61 -2.19 25.35
C GLU A 84 -2.38 -3.10 25.56
N GLU A 85 -2.50 -4.38 25.22
CA GLU A 85 -1.46 -5.41 25.43
C GLU A 85 -0.70 -5.76 24.14
N ALA A 86 -1.17 -5.25 23.00
CA ALA A 86 -0.61 -5.50 21.69
C ALA A 86 0.72 -4.75 21.49
N ASN A 87 1.82 -5.50 21.40
CA ASN A 87 3.18 -4.97 21.22
C ASN A 87 4.02 -5.78 20.19
N GLY A 88 3.35 -6.53 19.32
CA GLY A 88 3.95 -7.21 18.18
C GLY A 88 4.06 -6.31 16.96
N ALA A 89 3.97 -6.91 15.77
CA ALA A 89 3.92 -6.17 14.50
C ALA A 89 2.83 -5.08 14.54
N ALA A 90 3.14 -3.90 14.01
CA ALA A 90 2.19 -2.78 13.98
C ALA A 90 1.60 -2.62 12.58
N ILE A 91 0.27 -2.57 12.49
CA ILE A 91 -0.42 -2.08 11.31
C ILE A 91 -1.07 -0.73 11.63
N ARG A 92 -0.70 0.28 10.86
CA ARG A 92 -1.17 1.66 11.03
C ARG A 92 -1.98 2.09 9.82
N VAL A 93 -3.19 2.57 10.07
CA VAL A 93 -4.04 3.19 9.06
C VAL A 93 -4.08 4.70 9.31
N VAL A 94 -3.67 5.49 8.33
CA VAL A 94 -3.64 6.95 8.38
C VAL A 94 -4.58 7.49 7.31
N ILE A 95 -5.62 8.18 7.73
CA ILE A 95 -6.56 8.87 6.86
C ILE A 95 -6.32 10.37 7.00
N LYS A 96 -6.07 11.06 5.90
CA LYS A 96 -5.72 12.49 5.95
C LYS A 96 -6.93 13.38 6.21
N GLU A 97 -8.06 13.06 5.60
CA GLU A 97 -9.23 13.92 5.55
C GLU A 97 -10.48 13.19 6.05
N ARG A 98 -11.24 13.86 6.90
CA ARG A 98 -12.54 13.38 7.37
C ARG A 98 -13.61 13.75 6.37
N VAL A 99 -14.33 12.76 5.86
CA VAL A 99 -15.37 12.92 4.83
C VAL A 99 -16.74 12.49 5.32
N ALA A 100 -17.81 12.79 4.56
CA ALA A 100 -19.14 12.30 4.87
C ALA A 100 -19.20 10.76 4.84
N ALA A 101 -20.15 10.17 5.57
CA ALA A 101 -20.23 8.71 5.69
C ALA A 101 -20.64 8.01 4.39
N GLN A 102 -21.46 8.67 3.56
CA GLN A 102 -21.93 8.10 2.31
C GLN A 102 -20.95 8.42 1.18
N PRO A 103 -20.45 7.42 0.44
CA PRO A 103 -19.60 7.65 -0.71
C PRO A 103 -20.41 8.29 -1.84
N LEU A 104 -19.81 9.29 -2.47
CA LEU A 104 -20.23 9.86 -3.74
C LEU A 104 -19.48 9.17 -4.89
N PRO A 105 -19.98 9.22 -6.14
CA PRO A 105 -19.31 8.60 -7.29
C PRO A 105 -17.86 9.04 -7.53
N ASP A 106 -17.50 10.24 -7.10
CA ASP A 106 -16.18 10.86 -7.21
C ASP A 106 -15.35 10.78 -5.91
N SER A 107 -15.81 9.97 -4.93
CA SER A 107 -15.07 9.79 -3.68
C SER A 107 -13.71 9.17 -3.93
N ASP A 108 -12.68 9.76 -3.33
CA ASP A 108 -11.30 9.28 -3.50
C ASP A 108 -11.08 7.96 -2.75
N GLU A 109 -10.96 6.89 -3.53
CA GLU A 109 -10.67 5.52 -3.09
C GLU A 109 -9.18 5.15 -3.18
N SER A 110 -8.31 6.13 -3.43
CA SER A 110 -6.87 5.90 -3.57
C SER A 110 -6.22 5.60 -2.22
N TYR A 111 -5.28 4.66 -2.22
CA TYR A 111 -4.51 4.29 -1.05
C TYR A 111 -3.05 3.98 -1.41
N ARG A 112 -2.21 3.93 -0.37
CA ARG A 112 -0.83 3.45 -0.45
C ARG A 112 -0.57 2.53 0.73
N LEU A 113 -0.17 1.29 0.44
CA LEU A 113 0.26 0.32 1.44
C LEU A 113 1.78 0.14 1.37
N ALA A 114 2.46 0.38 2.49
CA ALA A 114 3.87 0.08 2.66
C ALA A 114 4.02 -1.02 3.71
N VAL A 115 4.69 -2.12 3.35
CA VAL A 115 4.95 -3.24 4.26
C VAL A 115 6.45 -3.39 4.44
N THR A 116 6.90 -3.34 5.69
CA THR A 116 8.30 -3.56 6.08
C THR A 116 8.37 -4.67 7.14
N PRO A 117 9.56 -5.18 7.48
CA PRO A 117 9.70 -6.14 8.57
C PRO A 117 9.23 -5.62 9.94
N GLN A 118 9.14 -4.30 10.13
CA GLN A 118 8.73 -3.66 11.37
C GLN A 118 7.20 -3.48 11.46
N GLY A 119 6.50 -3.43 10.33
CA GLY A 119 5.06 -3.21 10.30
C GLY A 119 4.52 -2.87 8.93
N ALA A 120 3.21 -2.62 8.88
CA ALA A 120 2.52 -2.16 7.69
C ALA A 120 1.88 -0.80 7.93
N THR A 121 1.99 0.11 6.96
CA THR A 121 1.34 1.42 7.00
C THR A 121 0.47 1.60 5.77
N LEU A 122 -0.83 1.77 6.00
CA LEU A 122 -1.82 2.14 4.99
C LEU A 122 -2.10 3.63 5.12
N THR A 123 -1.80 4.38 4.07
CA THR A 123 -2.15 5.81 3.99
C THR A 123 -3.21 6.02 2.92
N ALA A 124 -4.28 6.73 3.26
CA ALA A 124 -5.32 7.11 2.33
C ALA A 124 -5.71 8.59 2.51
N ASN A 125 -6.22 9.22 1.46
CA ASN A 125 -6.74 10.60 1.58
C ASN A 125 -8.06 10.60 2.35
N THR A 126 -8.96 9.66 2.05
CA THR A 126 -10.28 9.55 2.68
C THR A 126 -10.49 8.17 3.33
N ARG A 127 -11.57 8.03 4.10
CA ARG A 127 -12.00 6.73 4.66
C ARG A 127 -12.25 5.66 3.59
N PHE A 128 -12.68 6.06 2.38
CA PHE A 128 -13.01 5.10 1.34
C PHE A 128 -11.75 4.44 0.78
N GLY A 129 -10.68 5.20 0.57
CA GLY A 129 -9.37 4.63 0.22
C GLY A 129 -8.84 3.69 1.31
N ALA A 130 -9.00 4.04 2.58
CA ALA A 130 -8.61 3.18 3.69
C ALA A 130 -9.44 1.88 3.81
N LEU A 131 -10.68 1.85 3.29
CA LEU A 131 -11.50 0.63 3.23
C LEU A 131 -11.14 -0.27 2.04
N ARG A 132 -10.50 0.28 0.99
CA ARG A 132 -10.10 -0.46 -0.21
C ARG A 132 -8.73 -1.13 -0.08
N GLY A 133 -7.80 -0.49 0.62
CA GLY A 133 -6.46 -1.05 0.89
C GLY A 133 -6.45 -2.06 2.01
#